data_AF-A0A261BA07-F1
#
_entry.id   AF-A0A261BA07-F1
#
_cell.length_a   1.000
_cell.length_b   1.000
_cell.length_c   1.000
_cell.angle_alpha   90.00
_cell.angle_beta   90.00
_cell.angle_gamma   90.00
#
_symmetry.space_group_name_H-M   'P 1'
#
loop_
_entity.id
_entity.type
_entity.pdbx_description
1 polymer ?
#
loop_
_entity_poly.entity_id
_entity_poly.type
_entity_poly.pdbx_seq_one_letter_code
_entity_poly.pdbx_strand_id
1 'polypeptide(L)'
;MGRFGNQVDQFLGVLAFAKSLDRTLVLPNFIEFKHPETNMVPFEVLFQVGSIAKYTRVVTMQEFTKKIMPKVWPPEKRKAFCWTPRRAIYDKEAEPGCHAKEGNPFGPYWDHLGVTFVGDEYFGDIPGGFDLNQLGSRKKWDEKFSSEEFPVLAFSSAPAAFPSKGKVWNIQKYLRWSSRITEQAKKYIANHLQRPFVAVHLRNDADWVRVCEHIDVEKNRPLFASEQCLGEGHHLGKLTKEMCIPNKQQIVDQIVEKVGSIGAKSVFVASDKDHMIDEINEALKPYEIEAHRQELDDMYTSLAIMGRADLFIGNCVSTFSHIVKRERDHTGQTPRPSAFFGVHAAKRNIEL
;
A
#
# COMPACT_ATOMS: atom_id res chain seq x y z
N MET A 1 6.01 6.13 4.48
CA MET A 1 6.29 7.16 3.47
C MET A 1 5.19 7.15 2.42
N GLY A 2 4.91 8.29 1.77
CA GLY A 2 3.96 8.36 0.66
C GLY A 2 2.49 8.23 1.05
N ARG A 3 1.61 8.14 0.04
CA ARG A 3 0.15 7.99 0.22
C ARG A 3 -0.21 6.55 0.64
N PHE A 4 -1.51 6.27 0.83
CA PHE A 4 -2.00 5.02 1.40
C PHE A 4 -1.44 3.74 0.76
N GLY A 5 -1.33 3.69 -0.57
CA GLY A 5 -0.70 2.57 -1.29
C GLY A 5 0.71 2.25 -0.82
N ASN A 6 1.57 3.27 -0.67
CA ASN A 6 2.94 3.11 -0.20
C ASN A 6 2.99 2.71 1.28
N GLN A 7 2.10 3.28 2.09
CA GLN A 7 2.02 2.97 3.52
C GLN A 7 1.65 1.50 3.75
N VAL A 8 0.63 0.99 3.05
CA VAL A 8 0.25 -0.44 3.14
C VAL A 8 1.37 -1.33 2.63
N ASP A 9 2.02 -0.95 1.52
CA ASP A 9 3.12 -1.71 0.93
C ASP A 9 4.30 -1.90 1.89
N GLN A 10 4.74 -0.81 2.56
CA GLN A 10 5.76 -0.88 3.61
C GLN A 10 5.26 -1.64 4.85
N PHE A 11 3.99 -1.46 5.24
CA PHE A 11 3.41 -2.09 6.43
C PHE A 11 3.43 -3.63 6.37
N LEU A 12 3.30 -4.23 5.17
CA LEU A 12 3.49 -5.68 5.00
C LEU A 12 4.91 -6.12 5.41
N GLY A 13 5.93 -5.35 5.05
CA GLY A 13 7.31 -5.58 5.47
C GLY A 13 7.50 -5.40 6.98
N VAL A 14 6.88 -4.36 7.57
CA VAL A 14 6.95 -4.11 9.02
C VAL A 14 6.32 -5.25 9.82
N LEU A 15 5.22 -5.83 9.34
CA LEU A 15 4.61 -7.01 9.96
C LEU A 15 5.59 -8.19 9.99
N ALA A 16 6.24 -8.47 8.86
CA ALA A 16 7.25 -9.53 8.78
C ALA A 16 8.45 -9.23 9.71
N PHE A 17 8.92 -7.99 9.74
CA PHE A 17 10.00 -7.55 10.61
C PHE A 17 9.67 -7.75 12.09
N ALA A 18 8.51 -7.26 12.55
CA ALA A 18 8.08 -7.40 13.94
C ALA A 18 7.92 -8.87 14.36
N LYS A 19 7.36 -9.71 13.47
CA LYS A 19 7.25 -11.15 13.68
C LYS A 19 8.63 -11.80 13.82
N SER A 20 9.58 -11.44 12.97
CA SER A 20 10.93 -12.00 12.98
C SER A 20 11.76 -11.57 14.19
N LEU A 21 11.57 -10.35 14.70
CA LEU A 21 12.16 -9.89 15.98
C LEU A 21 11.42 -10.40 17.22
N ASP A 22 10.29 -11.09 17.04
CA ASP A 22 9.44 -11.52 18.14
C ASP A 22 9.06 -10.36 19.09
N ARG A 23 8.74 -9.20 18.51
CA ARG A 23 8.27 -8.01 19.23
C ARG A 23 6.83 -7.69 18.83
N THR A 24 6.03 -7.25 19.80
CA THR A 24 4.64 -6.84 19.55
C THR A 24 4.63 -5.57 18.71
N LEU A 25 3.92 -5.60 17.58
CA LEU A 25 3.79 -4.45 16.70
C LEU A 25 2.66 -3.52 17.19
N VAL A 26 2.98 -2.26 17.44
CA VAL A 26 1.98 -1.21 17.60
C VAL A 26 1.41 -0.89 16.22
N LEU A 27 0.11 -1.09 16.03
CA LEU A 27 -0.55 -0.83 14.75
C LEU A 27 -0.50 0.68 14.44
N PRO A 28 -0.10 1.08 13.23
CA PRO A 28 0.12 2.49 12.90
C PRO A 28 -1.20 3.24 12.75
N ASN A 29 -1.14 4.56 12.91
CA ASN A 29 -2.13 5.41 12.25
C ASN A 29 -1.71 5.55 10.78
N PHE A 30 -2.62 5.30 9.84
CA PHE A 30 -2.39 5.68 8.45
C PHE A 30 -2.49 7.19 8.30
N ILE A 31 -1.82 7.73 7.28
CA ILE A 31 -1.71 9.17 7.05
C ILE A 31 -2.49 9.52 5.79
N GLU A 32 -3.46 10.41 5.93
CA GLU A 32 -4.14 11.07 4.81
C GLU A 32 -3.64 12.52 4.69
N PHE A 33 -3.25 12.89 3.47
CA PHE A 33 -2.89 14.28 3.15
C PHE A 33 -4.15 14.99 2.63
N LYS A 34 -4.83 15.74 3.49
CA LYS A 34 -6.00 16.57 3.13
C LYS A 34 -5.62 18.03 3.33
N HIS A 35 -5.08 18.66 2.29
CA HIS A 35 -4.60 20.04 2.39
C HIS A 35 -5.64 20.97 3.04
N PRO A 36 -5.24 21.78 4.04
CA PRO A 36 -3.87 21.99 4.54
C PRO A 36 -3.40 21.00 5.61
N GLU A 37 -4.26 20.12 6.12
CA GLU A 37 -4.00 19.29 7.29
C GLU A 37 -3.52 17.87 6.95
N THR A 38 -2.85 17.24 7.92
CA THR A 38 -2.42 15.85 7.86
C THR A 38 -3.22 15.06 8.88
N ASN A 39 -4.02 14.12 8.39
CA ASN A 39 -4.94 13.37 9.21
C ASN A 39 -4.38 11.98 9.53
N MET A 40 -4.43 11.62 10.81
CA MET A 40 -4.01 10.32 11.32
C MET A 40 -5.26 9.44 11.47
N VAL A 41 -5.33 8.39 10.66
CA VAL A 41 -6.45 7.44 10.64
C VAL A 41 -6.06 6.17 11.39
N PRO A 42 -6.70 5.84 12.53
CA PRO A 42 -6.38 4.62 13.27
C PRO A 42 -6.53 3.37 12.41
N PHE A 43 -5.63 2.40 12.61
CA PHE A 43 -5.65 1.12 11.89
C PHE A 43 -7.05 0.47 11.93
N GLU A 44 -7.66 0.43 13.12
CA GLU A 44 -8.95 -0.23 13.38
C GLU A 44 -10.14 0.43 12.68
N VAL A 45 -10.00 1.68 12.21
CA VAL A 45 -11.02 2.34 11.37
C VAL A 45 -11.04 1.72 9.97
N LEU A 46 -9.89 1.25 9.50
CA LEU A 46 -9.69 0.71 8.15
C LEU A 46 -9.71 -0.82 8.11
N PHE A 47 -9.10 -1.47 9.10
CA PHE A 47 -8.85 -2.92 9.10
C PHE A 47 -9.21 -3.59 10.42
N GLN A 48 -9.46 -4.90 10.39
CA GLN A 48 -9.80 -5.69 11.56
C GLN A 48 -8.55 -6.10 12.35
N VAL A 49 -8.43 -5.65 13.60
CA VAL A 49 -7.34 -6.02 14.52
C VAL A 49 -7.25 -7.54 14.71
N GLY A 50 -8.39 -8.22 14.89
CA GLY A 50 -8.42 -9.67 15.07
C GLY A 50 -7.95 -10.47 13.84
N SER A 51 -7.99 -9.89 12.63
CA SER A 51 -7.48 -10.54 11.43
C SER A 51 -5.95 -10.49 11.38
N ILE A 52 -5.38 -9.32 11.67
CA ILE A 52 -3.92 -9.11 11.66
C ILE A 52 -3.21 -9.80 12.83
N ALA A 53 -3.89 -9.92 13.98
CA ALA A 53 -3.39 -10.65 15.15
C ALA A 53 -3.14 -12.15 14.89
N LYS A 54 -3.73 -12.72 13.82
CA LYS A 54 -3.46 -14.11 13.39
C LYS A 54 -2.08 -14.28 12.76
N TYR A 55 -1.43 -13.19 12.34
CA TYR A 55 -0.10 -13.24 11.72
C TYR A 55 1.04 -13.10 12.74
N THR A 56 0.93 -12.08 13.60
CA THR A 56 1.91 -11.72 14.63
C THR A 56 1.21 -10.99 15.79
N ARG A 57 1.90 -10.83 16.92
CA ARG A 57 1.37 -10.08 18.07
C ARG A 57 1.26 -8.60 17.73
N VAL A 58 0.11 -8.02 18.02
CA VAL A 58 -0.21 -6.61 17.74
C VAL A 58 -0.98 -5.98 18.89
N VAL A 59 -0.88 -4.66 19.02
CA VAL A 59 -1.74 -3.83 19.88
C VAL A 59 -2.15 -2.59 19.09
N THR A 60 -3.32 -2.00 19.39
CA THR A 60 -3.72 -0.74 18.74
C THR A 60 -2.86 0.42 19.23
N MET A 61 -2.75 1.48 18.43
CA MET A 61 -2.10 2.72 18.86
C MET A 61 -2.75 3.29 20.13
N GLN A 62 -4.08 3.19 20.24
CA GLN A 62 -4.82 3.63 21.42
C GLN A 62 -4.45 2.82 22.67
N GLU A 63 -4.35 1.49 22.56
CA GLU A 63 -3.93 0.65 23.68
C GLU A 63 -2.48 0.93 24.07
N PHE A 64 -1.59 1.06 23.09
CA PHE A 64 -0.19 1.39 23.35
C PHE A 64 -0.05 2.71 24.10
N THR A 65 -0.62 3.79 23.57
CA THR A 65 -0.51 5.13 24.16
C THR A 65 -1.15 5.25 25.54
N LYS A 66 -2.31 4.61 25.77
CA LYS A 66 -3.06 4.73 27.03
C LYS A 66 -2.62 3.76 28.13
N LYS A 67 -2.20 2.54 27.78
CA LYS A 67 -1.99 1.46 28.76
C LYS A 67 -0.53 1.00 28.88
N ILE A 68 0.22 1.04 27.78
CA ILE A 68 1.56 0.44 27.69
C ILE A 68 2.63 1.53 27.85
N MET A 69 2.62 2.54 26.98
CA MET A 69 3.59 3.63 26.90
C MET A 69 3.86 4.33 28.25
N PRO A 70 2.85 4.68 29.09
CA PRO A 70 3.12 5.34 30.36
C PRO A 70 3.93 4.50 31.36
N LYS A 71 3.96 3.17 31.20
CA LYS A 71 4.64 2.24 32.11
C LYS A 71 5.99 1.77 31.58
N VAL A 72 6.07 1.49 30.28
CA VAL A 72 7.25 0.83 29.68
C VAL A 72 8.12 1.79 28.87
N TRP A 73 7.61 2.96 28.47
CA TRP A 73 8.31 3.90 27.59
C TRP A 73 8.08 5.37 28.02
N PRO A 74 8.58 5.74 29.21
CA PRO A 74 8.44 7.10 29.75
C PRO A 74 9.25 8.11 28.91
N PRO A 75 8.93 9.42 28.97
CA PRO A 75 9.52 10.45 28.11
C PRO A 75 11.04 10.42 27.98
N GLU A 76 11.75 10.21 29.09
CA GLU A 76 13.21 10.17 29.18
C GLU A 76 13.86 8.95 28.49
N LYS A 77 13.07 7.95 28.07
CA LYS A 77 13.56 6.77 27.33
C LYS A 77 13.15 6.76 25.86
N ARG A 78 12.53 7.84 25.36
CA ARG A 78 12.01 7.90 23.99
C ARG A 78 13.13 8.16 22.99
N LYS A 79 13.76 7.08 22.51
CA LYS A 79 14.78 7.16 21.45
C LYS A 79 14.18 6.86 20.07
N ALA A 80 14.56 7.61 19.05
CA ALA A 80 14.16 7.36 17.67
C ALA A 80 15.17 6.43 16.97
N PHE A 81 14.70 5.56 16.09
CA PHE A 81 15.52 4.62 15.35
C PHE A 81 15.58 4.99 13.87
N CYS A 82 16.79 5.09 13.34
CA CYS A 82 17.05 5.31 11.91
C CYS A 82 18.32 4.60 11.43
N TRP A 83 18.57 4.63 10.11
CA TRP A 83 19.70 3.90 9.52
C TRP A 83 21.06 4.46 9.97
N THR A 84 21.24 5.77 9.85
CA THR A 84 22.49 6.50 10.12
C THR A 84 22.14 7.96 10.45
N PRO A 85 22.99 8.71 11.17
CA PRO A 85 22.79 10.15 11.35
C PRO A 85 22.69 10.84 9.99
N ARG A 86 21.73 11.75 9.85
CA ARG A 86 21.56 12.62 8.68
C ARG A 86 21.59 14.07 9.14
N ARG A 87 21.93 14.99 8.23
CA ARG A 87 21.76 16.43 8.50
C ARG A 87 20.29 16.80 8.44
N ALA A 88 19.87 17.73 9.29
CA ALA A 88 18.57 18.36 9.18
C ALA A 88 18.49 19.20 7.90
N ILE A 89 17.30 19.23 7.31
CA ILE A 89 16.96 19.94 6.08
C ILE A 89 16.46 21.35 6.41
N TYR A 90 15.63 21.49 7.46
CA TYR A 90 14.97 22.75 7.80
C TYR A 90 15.71 23.53 8.89
N ASP A 91 16.48 22.84 9.74
CA ASP A 91 17.33 23.46 10.76
C ASP A 91 18.80 23.10 10.48
N LYS A 92 19.55 24.05 9.91
CA LYS A 92 20.94 23.79 9.51
C LYS A 92 21.92 23.76 10.68
N GLU A 93 21.52 24.27 11.84
CA GLU A 93 22.35 24.32 13.05
C GLU A 93 22.12 23.10 13.95
N ALA A 94 21.12 22.26 13.65
CA ALA A 94 20.86 21.05 14.41
C ALA A 94 21.96 19.99 14.20
N GLU A 95 22.37 19.37 15.30
CA GLU A 95 23.32 18.25 15.31
C GLU A 95 22.82 17.08 14.44
N PRO A 96 23.69 16.36 13.72
CA PRO A 96 23.28 15.22 12.91
C PRO A 96 22.57 14.13 13.72
N GLY A 97 21.40 13.70 13.24
CA GLY A 97 20.60 12.69 13.92
C GLY A 97 19.54 12.07 13.02
N CYS A 98 18.55 11.43 13.61
CA CYS A 98 17.41 10.87 12.87
C CYS A 98 16.42 11.96 12.43
N HIS A 99 16.35 13.07 13.18
CA HIS A 99 15.39 14.17 13.01
C HIS A 99 13.96 13.64 12.79
N ALA A 100 13.51 12.78 13.71
CA ALA A 100 12.29 11.96 13.58
C ALA A 100 10.98 12.75 13.45
N LYS A 101 10.98 14.03 13.80
CA LYS A 101 9.83 14.95 13.77
C LYS A 101 10.01 16.08 12.75
N GLU A 102 11.05 16.03 11.94
CA GLU A 102 11.34 17.09 10.96
C GLU A 102 10.41 16.98 9.74
N GLY A 103 9.66 18.05 9.47
CA GLY A 103 8.79 18.16 8.31
C GLY A 103 7.46 17.42 8.42
N ASN A 104 6.72 17.38 7.31
CA ASN A 104 5.41 16.74 7.20
C ASN A 104 5.53 15.44 6.38
N PRO A 105 5.00 14.29 6.83
CA PRO A 105 4.10 14.09 7.99
C PRO A 105 4.79 13.72 9.31
N PHE A 106 6.12 13.76 9.37
CA PHE A 106 6.91 13.27 10.51
C PHE A 106 6.53 13.93 11.84
N GLY A 107 6.59 15.26 11.92
CA GLY A 107 6.24 16.01 13.13
C GLY A 107 4.80 15.74 13.59
N PRO A 108 3.80 16.05 12.73
CA PRO A 108 2.39 15.84 13.06
C PRO A 108 2.06 14.42 13.54
N TYR A 109 2.65 13.39 12.93
CA TYR A 109 2.41 12.00 13.31
C TYR A 109 2.78 11.73 14.78
N TRP A 110 3.95 12.16 15.22
CA TRP A 110 4.41 11.96 16.60
C TRP A 110 3.75 12.92 17.59
N ASP A 111 3.44 14.15 17.16
CA ASP A 111 2.70 15.14 17.96
C ASP A 111 1.30 14.62 18.34
N HIS A 112 0.61 13.97 17.40
CA HIS A 112 -0.69 13.34 17.64
C HIS A 112 -0.65 12.26 18.74
N LEU A 113 0.52 11.67 18.99
CA LEU A 113 0.74 10.66 20.03
C LEU A 113 1.31 11.24 21.33
N GLY A 114 1.59 12.54 21.39
CA GLY A 114 2.29 13.17 22.50
C GLY A 114 3.73 12.66 22.67
N VAL A 115 4.40 12.33 21.57
CA VAL A 115 5.75 11.78 21.54
C VAL A 115 6.77 12.84 21.12
N THR A 116 7.82 12.96 21.94
CA THR A 116 9.04 13.71 21.67
C THR A 116 10.21 12.79 22.00
N PHE A 117 11.24 12.83 21.16
CA PHE A 117 12.42 11.98 21.30
C PHE A 117 13.53 12.74 22.03
N VAL A 118 14.27 12.01 22.87
CA VAL A 118 15.40 12.54 23.68
C VAL A 118 16.76 12.03 23.23
N GLY A 119 16.79 11.17 22.20
CA GLY A 119 18.00 10.61 21.63
C GLY A 119 17.70 9.76 20.40
N ASP A 120 18.76 9.34 19.73
CA ASP A 120 18.71 8.57 18.50
C ASP A 120 19.50 7.26 18.64
N GLU A 121 19.04 6.21 17.97
CA GLU A 121 19.70 4.93 17.84
C GLU A 121 19.83 4.54 16.37
N TYR A 122 20.98 3.98 16.01
CA TYR A 122 21.33 3.69 14.62
C TYR A 122 21.46 2.19 14.38
N PHE A 123 20.84 1.69 13.32
CA PHE A 123 20.85 0.26 12.99
C PHE A 123 21.53 -0.09 11.66
N GLY A 124 22.13 0.89 10.97
CA GLY A 124 22.77 0.68 9.67
C GLY A 124 24.04 -0.19 9.70
N ASP A 125 24.61 -0.41 10.88
CA ASP A 125 25.72 -1.33 11.13
C ASP A 125 25.29 -2.79 11.31
N ILE A 126 23.98 -3.04 11.49
CA ILE A 126 23.45 -4.40 11.53
C ILE A 126 23.46 -4.98 10.11
N PRO A 127 24.03 -6.18 9.88
CA PRO A 127 24.04 -6.81 8.56
C PRO A 127 22.63 -6.94 7.98
N GLY A 128 22.40 -6.32 6.82
CA GLY A 128 21.09 -6.28 6.16
C GLY A 128 20.11 -5.25 6.73
N GLY A 129 20.48 -4.50 7.78
CA GLY A 129 19.64 -3.52 8.45
C GLY A 129 18.34 -4.14 8.95
N PHE A 130 17.21 -3.75 8.33
CA PHE A 130 15.89 -4.31 8.63
C PHE A 130 15.56 -5.59 7.85
N ASP A 131 16.35 -6.02 6.86
CA ASP A 131 16.14 -7.29 6.17
C ASP A 131 16.73 -8.45 6.98
N LEU A 132 15.87 -9.07 7.79
CA LEU A 132 16.26 -10.11 8.74
C LEU A 132 16.57 -11.47 8.10
N ASN A 133 16.57 -11.56 6.77
CA ASN A 133 16.95 -12.77 6.04
C ASN A 133 18.46 -13.00 6.02
N GLN A 134 19.28 -11.98 6.31
CA GLN A 134 20.73 -12.16 6.39
C GLN A 134 21.11 -12.93 7.67
N LEU A 135 22.01 -13.89 7.52
CA LEU A 135 22.48 -14.74 8.61
C LEU A 135 23.03 -13.88 9.76
N GLY A 136 22.51 -14.09 10.97
CA GLY A 136 22.95 -13.38 12.17
C GLY A 136 22.33 -11.99 12.38
N SER A 137 21.59 -11.43 11.41
CA SER A 137 20.97 -10.10 11.54
C SER A 137 20.01 -10.01 12.73
N ARG A 138 19.08 -10.96 12.87
CA ARG A 138 18.17 -11.05 14.03
C ARG A 138 18.91 -11.09 15.35
N LYS A 139 19.94 -11.95 15.45
CA LYS A 139 20.76 -12.06 16.67
C LYS A 139 21.43 -10.73 16.99
N LYS A 140 21.89 -9.99 15.98
CA LYS A 140 22.48 -8.65 16.15
C LYS A 140 21.47 -7.60 16.61
N TRP A 141 20.21 -7.68 16.16
CA TRP A 141 19.14 -6.85 16.71
C TRP A 141 18.91 -7.12 18.20
N ASP A 142 18.85 -8.40 18.59
CA ASP A 142 18.61 -8.79 19.99
C ASP A 142 19.81 -8.44 20.89
N GLU A 143 21.04 -8.61 20.39
CA GLU A 143 22.30 -8.24 21.08
C GLU A 143 22.41 -6.73 21.27
N LYS A 144 22.10 -5.94 20.23
CA LYS A 144 22.28 -4.48 20.24
C LYS A 144 21.13 -3.75 20.92
N PHE A 145 19.91 -4.25 20.77
CA PHE A 145 18.70 -3.60 21.25
C PHE A 145 17.86 -4.58 22.07
N SER A 146 18.37 -4.92 23.26
CA SER A 146 17.69 -5.81 24.21
C SER A 146 16.33 -5.25 24.64
N SER A 147 15.39 -6.11 25.04
CA SER A 147 14.05 -5.65 25.46
C SER A 147 14.05 -4.97 26.83
N GLU A 148 15.06 -5.22 27.66
CA GLU A 148 15.23 -4.60 28.98
C GLU A 148 15.64 -3.13 28.87
N GLU A 149 16.59 -2.84 27.98
CA GLU A 149 17.07 -1.47 27.74
C GLU A 149 16.20 -0.73 26.71
N PHE A 150 15.78 -1.43 25.65
CA PHE A 150 14.98 -0.89 24.55
C PHE A 150 13.63 -1.62 24.45
N PRO A 151 12.68 -1.33 25.37
CA PRO A 151 11.36 -1.95 25.36
C PRO A 151 10.52 -1.53 24.14
N VAL A 152 10.81 -0.35 23.56
CA VAL A 152 10.15 0.18 22.36
C VAL A 152 11.20 0.59 21.33
N LEU A 153 11.09 0.02 20.12
CA LEU A 153 11.89 0.42 18.96
C LEU A 153 11.03 1.35 18.09
N ALA A 154 11.22 2.66 18.23
CA ALA A 154 10.38 3.68 17.58
C ALA A 154 11.06 4.22 16.31
N PHE A 155 10.59 3.76 15.14
CA PHE A 155 11.20 4.08 13.85
C PHE A 155 10.58 5.31 13.19
N SER A 156 11.40 6.27 12.78
CA SER A 156 10.93 7.49 12.06
C SER A 156 10.36 7.18 10.68
N SER A 157 10.86 6.12 10.04
CA SER A 157 10.38 5.57 8.77
C SER A 157 10.16 4.07 8.94
N ALA A 158 9.17 3.52 8.24
CA ALA A 158 8.88 2.09 8.31
C ALA A 158 10.15 1.23 8.06
N PRO A 159 10.55 0.33 8.99
CA PRO A 159 11.71 -0.56 8.82
C PRO A 159 11.39 -1.68 7.82
N ALA A 160 11.16 -1.31 6.57
CA ALA A 160 10.73 -2.18 5.49
C ALA A 160 11.15 -1.63 4.13
N ALA A 161 11.37 -2.54 3.18
CA ALA A 161 11.64 -2.18 1.80
C ALA A 161 10.44 -1.48 1.15
N PHE A 162 10.72 -0.53 0.27
CA PHE A 162 9.77 0.03 -0.68
C PHE A 162 10.44 0.10 -2.06
N PRO A 163 9.87 -0.50 -3.11
CA PRO A 163 8.65 -1.33 -3.12
C PRO A 163 8.78 -2.63 -2.30
N SER A 164 7.65 -3.20 -1.90
CA SER A 164 7.59 -4.43 -1.13
C SER A 164 8.05 -5.64 -1.95
N LYS A 165 8.82 -6.53 -1.32
CA LYS A 165 9.31 -7.77 -1.94
C LYS A 165 8.20 -8.80 -2.08
N GLY A 166 8.26 -9.62 -3.13
CA GLY A 166 7.28 -10.70 -3.38
C GLY A 166 7.01 -11.59 -2.15
N LYS A 167 8.05 -11.84 -1.34
CA LYS A 167 7.98 -12.64 -0.11
C LYS A 167 6.98 -12.14 0.95
N VAL A 168 6.59 -10.86 0.93
CA VAL A 168 5.64 -10.29 1.89
C VAL A 168 4.24 -10.04 1.32
N TRP A 169 4.01 -10.23 0.03
CA TRP A 169 2.71 -9.92 -0.60
C TRP A 169 1.56 -10.77 -0.04
N ASN A 170 1.84 -12.03 0.28
CA ASN A 170 0.87 -12.96 0.89
C ASN A 170 0.38 -12.53 2.28
N ILE A 171 1.07 -11.60 2.95
CA ILE A 171 0.66 -11.04 4.26
C ILE A 171 -0.62 -10.20 4.10
N GLN A 172 -0.93 -9.71 2.89
CA GLN A 172 -2.18 -8.97 2.62
C GLN A 172 -3.43 -9.74 3.06
N LYS A 173 -3.42 -11.09 3.08
CA LYS A 173 -4.56 -11.91 3.55
C LYS A 173 -5.02 -11.60 4.98
N TYR A 174 -4.14 -11.01 5.79
CA TYR A 174 -4.43 -10.62 7.16
C TYR A 174 -5.00 -9.20 7.27
N LEU A 175 -4.92 -8.39 6.22
CA LEU A 175 -5.52 -7.05 6.14
C LEU A 175 -6.96 -7.13 5.64
N ARG A 176 -7.88 -7.48 6.54
CA ARG A 176 -9.32 -7.48 6.23
C ARG A 176 -9.92 -6.13 6.56
N TRP A 177 -10.63 -5.54 5.59
CA TRP A 177 -11.37 -4.29 5.78
C TRP A 177 -12.27 -4.34 7.03
N SER A 178 -12.39 -3.20 7.71
CA SER A 178 -13.31 -3.05 8.85
C SER A 178 -14.74 -3.36 8.43
N SER A 179 -15.59 -3.71 9.40
CA SER A 179 -17.00 -4.01 9.13
C SER A 179 -17.69 -2.83 8.44
N ARG A 180 -17.36 -1.59 8.84
CA ARG A 180 -17.88 -0.36 8.22
C ARG A 180 -17.58 -0.30 6.72
N ILE A 181 -16.32 -0.41 6.33
CA ILE A 181 -15.90 -0.36 4.91
C ILE A 181 -16.49 -1.54 4.14
N THR A 182 -16.51 -2.72 4.75
CA THR A 182 -17.09 -3.92 4.12
C THR A 182 -18.58 -3.74 3.80
N GLU A 183 -19.36 -3.20 4.74
CA GLU A 183 -20.78 -2.95 4.54
C GLU A 183 -21.05 -1.80 3.57
N GLN A 184 -20.23 -0.73 3.59
CA GLN A 184 -20.28 0.34 2.59
C GLN A 184 -20.06 -0.21 1.17
N ALA A 185 -19.02 -1.02 0.98
CA ALA A 185 -18.73 -1.64 -0.31
C ALA A 185 -19.85 -2.59 -0.77
N LYS A 186 -20.37 -3.44 0.13
CA LYS A 186 -21.49 -4.34 -0.19
C LYS A 186 -22.75 -3.56 -0.59
N LYS A 187 -23.11 -2.52 0.17
CA LYS A 187 -24.27 -1.68 -0.11
C LYS A 187 -24.15 -0.99 -1.47
N TYR A 188 -22.98 -0.43 -1.77
CA TYR A 188 -22.74 0.19 -3.06
C TYR A 188 -22.89 -0.82 -4.20
N ILE A 189 -22.27 -2.01 -4.08
CA ILE A 189 -22.39 -3.07 -5.09
C ILE A 189 -23.86 -3.49 -5.29
N ALA A 190 -24.60 -3.71 -4.21
CA ALA A 190 -26.00 -4.15 -4.30
C ALA A 190 -26.91 -3.12 -4.97
N ASN A 191 -26.62 -1.83 -4.80
CA ASN A 191 -27.45 -0.75 -5.32
C ASN A 191 -27.11 -0.33 -6.75
N HIS A 192 -25.85 -0.48 -7.17
CA HIS A 192 -25.35 0.12 -8.41
C HIS A 192 -24.67 -0.87 -9.36
N LEU A 193 -24.25 -2.04 -8.90
CA LEU A 193 -23.38 -2.92 -9.69
C LEU A 193 -24.00 -4.30 -9.89
N GLN A 194 -24.73 -4.45 -11.00
CA GLN A 194 -25.24 -5.76 -11.42
C GLN A 194 -24.08 -6.69 -11.76
N ARG A 195 -24.11 -7.91 -11.21
CA ARG A 195 -23.08 -8.93 -11.44
C ARG A 195 -23.30 -9.73 -12.74
N PRO A 196 -22.22 -10.24 -13.36
CA PRO A 196 -20.82 -9.99 -13.02
C PRO A 196 -20.39 -8.55 -13.37
N PHE A 197 -19.49 -7.94 -12.59
CA PHE A 197 -18.98 -6.60 -12.86
C PHE A 197 -17.46 -6.54 -12.97
N VAL A 198 -16.99 -5.67 -13.86
CA VAL A 198 -15.57 -5.31 -13.99
C VAL A 198 -15.32 -4.11 -13.11
N ALA A 199 -14.28 -4.13 -12.28
CA ALA A 199 -13.79 -2.94 -11.61
C ALA A 199 -12.47 -2.49 -12.21
N VAL A 200 -12.30 -1.19 -12.43
CA VAL A 200 -11.09 -0.61 -12.97
C VAL A 200 -10.52 0.46 -12.06
N HIS A 201 -9.19 0.53 -12.00
CA HIS A 201 -8.48 1.61 -11.34
C HIS A 201 -7.77 2.49 -12.37
N LEU A 202 -8.24 3.73 -12.50
CA LEU A 202 -7.63 4.75 -13.34
C LEU A 202 -6.73 5.62 -12.45
N ARG A 203 -5.46 5.74 -12.82
CA ARG A 203 -4.48 6.59 -12.13
C ARG A 203 -3.96 7.60 -13.15
N ASN A 204 -4.51 8.81 -13.11
CA ASN A 204 -4.35 9.83 -14.15
C ASN A 204 -4.24 11.28 -13.60
N ASP A 205 -3.91 11.47 -12.31
CA ASP A 205 -3.50 12.78 -11.80
C ASP A 205 -2.22 13.30 -12.49
N ALA A 206 -2.02 14.62 -12.45
CA ALA A 206 -0.91 15.27 -13.15
C ALA A 206 0.48 14.86 -12.62
N ASP A 207 0.56 14.51 -11.33
CA ASP A 207 1.79 13.99 -10.73
C ASP A 207 2.14 12.62 -11.29
N TRP A 208 1.12 11.78 -11.55
CA TRP A 208 1.30 10.45 -12.11
C TRP A 208 1.84 10.48 -13.54
N VAL A 209 1.37 11.42 -14.37
CA VAL A 209 1.89 11.61 -15.74
C VAL A 209 3.40 11.85 -15.69
N ARG A 210 3.87 12.73 -14.81
CA ARG A 210 5.29 13.03 -14.63
C ARG A 210 6.10 11.80 -14.16
N VAL A 211 5.55 10.98 -13.27
CA VAL A 211 6.19 9.72 -12.88
C VAL A 211 6.41 8.81 -14.10
N CYS A 212 5.37 8.64 -14.93
CA CYS A 212 5.43 7.76 -16.09
C CYS A 212 6.35 8.27 -17.22
N GLU A 213 6.59 9.58 -17.30
CA GLU A 213 7.54 10.16 -18.26
C GLU A 213 8.99 9.70 -18.02
N HIS A 214 9.35 9.40 -16.77
CA HIS A 214 10.68 8.97 -16.35
C HIS A 214 10.95 7.47 -16.56
N ILE A 215 10.04 6.73 -17.21
CA ILE A 215 10.27 5.32 -17.54
C ILE A 215 11.39 5.21 -18.58
N ASP A 216 12.48 4.58 -18.16
CA ASP A 216 13.61 4.19 -19.00
C ASP A 216 13.45 2.71 -19.40
N VAL A 217 12.92 2.48 -20.60
CA VAL A 217 12.61 1.14 -21.15
C VAL A 217 13.88 0.30 -21.34
N GLU A 218 15.04 0.93 -21.52
CA GLU A 218 16.31 0.23 -21.71
C GLU A 218 16.90 -0.24 -20.38
N LYS A 219 16.83 0.59 -19.33
CA LYS A 219 17.23 0.15 -17.98
C LYS A 219 16.24 -0.82 -17.34
N ASN A 220 14.95 -0.71 -17.69
CA ASN A 220 13.85 -1.57 -17.25
C ASN A 220 13.84 -1.87 -15.73
N ARG A 221 14.10 -0.85 -14.91
CA ARG A 221 14.13 -1.01 -13.44
C ARG A 221 12.71 -1.05 -12.87
N PRO A 222 12.49 -1.76 -11.75
CA PRO A 222 11.26 -1.67 -10.98
C PRO A 222 10.89 -0.22 -10.65
N LEU A 223 9.66 0.15 -10.99
CA LEU A 223 9.07 1.43 -10.63
C LEU A 223 7.82 1.14 -9.81
N PHE A 224 7.85 1.53 -8.53
CA PHE A 224 6.75 1.30 -7.61
C PHE A 224 6.27 -0.17 -7.65
N ALA A 225 5.01 -0.43 -7.99
CA ALA A 225 4.44 -1.77 -7.93
C ALA A 225 4.60 -2.59 -9.23
N SER A 226 5.40 -2.14 -10.21
CA SER A 226 5.47 -2.75 -11.55
C SER A 226 5.79 -4.25 -11.57
N GLU A 227 6.52 -4.75 -10.57
CA GLU A 227 6.81 -6.18 -10.41
C GLU A 227 5.54 -7.04 -10.20
N GLN A 228 4.40 -6.45 -9.83
CA GLN A 228 3.13 -7.17 -9.66
C GLN A 228 2.59 -7.75 -10.97
N CYS A 229 2.97 -7.19 -12.12
CA CYS A 229 2.59 -7.69 -13.44
C CYS A 229 3.78 -8.14 -14.29
N LEU A 230 4.99 -7.66 -14.01
CA LEU A 230 6.21 -8.01 -14.75
C LEU A 230 7.11 -9.02 -14.03
N GLY A 231 6.74 -9.45 -12.82
CA GLY A 231 7.56 -10.33 -11.99
C GLY A 231 8.76 -9.62 -11.36
N GLU A 232 9.40 -10.28 -10.38
CA GLU A 232 10.60 -9.75 -9.71
C GLU A 232 11.71 -9.45 -10.72
N GLY A 233 12.29 -8.26 -10.63
CA GLY A 233 13.31 -7.78 -11.57
C GLY A 233 12.82 -7.61 -13.01
N HIS A 234 11.50 -7.59 -13.24
CA HIS A 234 10.86 -7.51 -14.56
C HIS A 234 11.20 -8.69 -15.49
N HIS A 235 11.35 -9.91 -14.95
CA HIS A 235 11.69 -11.08 -15.75
C HIS A 235 10.62 -11.51 -16.78
N LEU A 236 9.38 -11.00 -16.70
CA LEU A 236 8.30 -11.30 -17.65
C LEU A 236 8.19 -10.31 -18.81
N GLY A 237 8.93 -9.19 -18.80
CA GLY A 237 8.86 -8.21 -19.89
C GLY A 237 9.42 -6.84 -19.55
N LYS A 238 9.14 -5.85 -20.41
CA LYS A 238 9.58 -4.46 -20.22
C LYS A 238 8.43 -3.59 -19.72
N LEU A 239 8.71 -2.71 -18.76
CA LEU A 239 7.75 -1.70 -18.33
C LEU A 239 7.63 -0.60 -19.40
N THR A 240 6.44 -0.44 -19.98
CA THR A 240 6.17 0.61 -20.99
C THR A 240 5.37 1.77 -20.40
N LYS A 241 5.35 2.90 -21.13
CA LYS A 241 4.51 4.04 -20.78
C LYS A 241 3.03 3.70 -20.83
N GLU A 242 2.60 2.80 -21.71
CA GLU A 242 1.20 2.40 -21.85
C GLU A 242 0.72 1.59 -20.64
N MET A 243 1.60 0.82 -20.01
CA MET A 243 1.33 0.12 -18.74
C MET A 243 1.22 1.08 -17.54
N CYS A 244 1.91 2.21 -17.60
CA CYS A 244 1.98 3.20 -16.52
C CYS A 244 0.87 4.25 -16.62
N ILE A 245 0.64 4.80 -17.81
CA ILE A 245 -0.37 5.81 -18.11
C ILE A 245 -1.03 5.47 -19.46
N PRO A 246 -1.98 4.51 -19.48
CA PRO A 246 -2.69 4.18 -20.71
C PRO A 246 -3.48 5.38 -21.21
N ASN A 247 -3.54 5.57 -22.53
CA ASN A 247 -4.35 6.64 -23.12
C ASN A 247 -5.85 6.29 -23.07
N LYS A 248 -6.71 7.29 -23.32
CA LYS A 248 -8.17 7.11 -23.24
C LYS A 248 -8.68 5.96 -24.11
N GLN A 249 -8.18 5.83 -25.33
CA GLN A 249 -8.58 4.76 -26.25
C GLN A 249 -8.18 3.38 -25.71
N GLN A 250 -6.95 3.23 -25.24
CA GLN A 250 -6.45 1.98 -24.65
C GLN A 250 -7.24 1.56 -23.40
N ILE A 251 -7.67 2.52 -22.59
CA ILE A 251 -8.53 2.27 -21.42
C ILE A 251 -9.87 1.72 -21.88
N VAL A 252 -10.54 2.43 -22.81
CA VAL A 252 -11.85 2.06 -23.33
C VAL A 252 -11.82 0.70 -24.01
N ASP A 253 -10.86 0.46 -24.91
CA ASP A 253 -10.74 -0.80 -25.66
C ASP A 253 -10.59 -2.01 -24.73
N GLN A 254 -9.73 -1.89 -23.71
CA GLN A 254 -9.50 -2.97 -22.75
C GLN A 254 -10.70 -3.16 -21.81
N ILE A 255 -11.43 -2.10 -21.45
CA ILE A 255 -12.67 -2.24 -20.68
C ILE A 255 -13.71 -3.00 -21.50
N VAL A 256 -13.93 -2.62 -22.76
CA VAL A 256 -14.88 -3.28 -23.66
C VAL A 256 -14.50 -4.75 -23.88
N GLU A 257 -13.22 -5.03 -24.13
CA GLU A 257 -12.69 -6.40 -24.26
C GLU A 257 -13.02 -7.23 -23.01
N LYS A 258 -12.76 -6.69 -21.82
CA LYS A 258 -12.96 -7.41 -20.56
C LYS A 258 -14.42 -7.56 -20.18
N VAL A 259 -15.25 -6.57 -20.46
CA VAL A 259 -16.72 -6.67 -20.35
C VAL A 259 -17.23 -7.83 -21.19
N GLY A 260 -16.85 -7.89 -22.47
CA GLY A 260 -17.23 -8.99 -23.36
C GLY A 260 -16.73 -10.35 -22.85
N SER A 261 -15.50 -10.41 -22.35
CA SER A 261 -14.87 -11.68 -21.91
C SER A 261 -15.59 -12.40 -20.76
N ILE A 262 -16.29 -11.66 -19.89
CA ILE A 262 -17.02 -12.25 -18.75
C ILE A 262 -18.53 -12.04 -18.84
N GLY A 263 -19.02 -11.41 -19.92
CA GLY A 263 -20.42 -11.01 -20.04
C GLY A 263 -20.86 -10.05 -18.93
N ALA A 264 -20.02 -9.05 -18.61
CA ALA A 264 -20.27 -8.13 -17.52
C ALA A 264 -21.58 -7.36 -17.69
N LYS A 265 -22.22 -7.03 -16.56
CA LYS A 265 -23.49 -6.30 -16.47
C LYS A 265 -23.36 -4.90 -15.90
N SER A 266 -22.19 -4.55 -15.39
CA SER A 266 -21.84 -3.20 -14.95
C SER A 266 -20.32 -3.05 -14.86
N VAL A 267 -19.86 -1.80 -14.86
CA VAL A 267 -18.46 -1.43 -14.63
C VAL A 267 -18.37 -0.53 -13.41
N PHE A 268 -17.38 -0.74 -12.55
CA PHE A 268 -17.03 0.17 -11.47
C PHE A 268 -15.71 0.88 -11.77
N VAL A 269 -15.67 2.20 -11.61
CA VAL A 269 -14.45 3.00 -11.80
C VAL A 269 -14.03 3.66 -10.49
N ALA A 270 -12.81 3.35 -10.05
CA ALA A 270 -12.09 4.12 -9.05
C ALA A 270 -11.03 4.97 -9.75
N SER A 271 -10.97 6.27 -9.45
CA SER A 271 -10.00 7.17 -10.06
C SER A 271 -9.49 8.21 -9.06
N ASP A 272 -8.21 8.56 -9.20
CA ASP A 272 -7.61 9.66 -8.46
C ASP A 272 -7.99 11.05 -9.01
N LYS A 273 -8.50 11.12 -10.24
CA LYS A 273 -8.89 12.39 -10.87
C LYS A 273 -10.04 12.25 -11.87
N ASP A 274 -9.76 11.68 -13.05
CA ASP A 274 -10.75 11.54 -14.13
C ASP A 274 -11.28 10.10 -14.17
N HIS A 275 -12.57 9.93 -13.91
CA HIS A 275 -13.25 8.63 -13.94
C HIS A 275 -13.69 8.20 -15.34
N MET A 276 -13.62 9.09 -16.34
CA MET A 276 -14.00 8.79 -17.73
C MET A 276 -15.39 8.15 -17.89
N ILE A 277 -16.34 8.49 -17.02
CA ILE A 277 -17.65 7.82 -16.97
C ILE A 277 -18.38 7.96 -18.32
N ASP A 278 -18.38 9.16 -18.89
CA ASP A 278 -19.08 9.42 -20.15
C ASP A 278 -18.43 8.68 -21.32
N GLU A 279 -17.10 8.71 -21.43
CA GLU A 279 -16.37 8.01 -22.50
C GLU A 279 -16.52 6.50 -22.40
N ILE A 280 -16.52 5.94 -21.18
CA ILE A 280 -16.74 4.52 -20.95
C ILE A 280 -18.19 4.16 -21.28
N ASN A 281 -19.17 4.95 -20.84
CA ASN A 281 -20.59 4.71 -21.13
C ASN A 281 -20.87 4.73 -22.63
N GLU A 282 -20.29 5.69 -23.37
CA GLU A 282 -20.42 5.75 -24.83
C GLU A 282 -19.96 4.43 -25.49
N ALA A 283 -18.82 3.91 -25.05
CA ALA A 283 -18.27 2.66 -25.58
C ALA A 283 -19.02 1.40 -25.13
N LEU A 284 -19.75 1.47 -24.00
CA LEU A 284 -20.54 0.36 -23.46
C LEU A 284 -22.00 0.35 -23.94
N LYS A 285 -22.46 1.37 -24.67
CA LYS A 285 -23.80 1.40 -25.29
C LYS A 285 -24.17 0.11 -26.05
N PRO A 286 -23.28 -0.50 -26.87
CA PRO A 286 -23.60 -1.74 -27.58
C PRO A 286 -23.88 -2.94 -26.66
N TYR A 287 -23.45 -2.88 -25.40
CA TYR A 287 -23.67 -3.92 -24.39
C TYR A 287 -24.87 -3.62 -23.49
N GLU A 288 -25.51 -2.45 -23.61
CA GLU A 288 -26.61 -1.99 -22.76
C GLU A 288 -26.25 -2.01 -21.26
N ILE A 289 -25.03 -1.61 -20.91
CA ILE A 289 -24.55 -1.50 -19.52
C ILE A 289 -23.87 -0.15 -19.29
N GLU A 290 -23.71 0.21 -18.02
CA GLU A 290 -23.09 1.48 -17.61
C GLU A 290 -21.89 1.28 -16.67
N ALA A 291 -21.04 2.28 -16.64
CA ALA A 291 -19.99 2.50 -15.68
C ALA A 291 -20.47 3.39 -14.53
N HIS A 292 -20.13 2.99 -13.31
CA HIS A 292 -20.50 3.67 -12.08
C HIS A 292 -19.25 4.04 -11.29
N ARG A 293 -19.32 5.19 -10.61
CA ARG A 293 -18.31 5.64 -9.63
C ARG A 293 -19.00 6.02 -8.32
N GLN A 294 -18.24 6.07 -7.25
CA GLN A 294 -18.70 6.78 -6.06
C GLN A 294 -18.79 8.28 -6.38
N GLU A 295 -19.86 8.95 -5.98
CA GLU A 295 -20.00 10.41 -6.16
C GLU A 295 -18.86 11.14 -5.43
N LEU A 296 -18.71 10.86 -4.14
CA LEU A 296 -17.51 11.16 -3.36
C LEU A 296 -16.65 9.89 -3.30
N ASP A 297 -15.52 9.90 -4.00
CA ASP A 297 -14.62 8.75 -4.09
C ASP A 297 -13.88 8.53 -2.76
N ASP A 298 -14.45 7.69 -1.89
CA ASP A 298 -13.80 7.21 -0.68
C ASP A 298 -12.83 6.09 -1.06
N MET A 299 -11.53 6.42 -1.03
CA MET A 299 -10.48 5.53 -1.52
C MET A 299 -10.51 4.13 -0.89
N TYR A 300 -10.90 4.02 0.38
CA TYR A 300 -10.93 2.74 1.11
C TYR A 300 -12.11 1.88 0.66
N THR A 301 -13.28 2.47 0.51
CA THR A 301 -14.47 1.80 -0.04
C THR A 301 -14.24 1.40 -1.49
N SER A 302 -13.62 2.26 -2.31
CA SER A 302 -13.21 1.94 -3.68
C SER A 302 -12.28 0.72 -3.74
N LEU A 303 -11.25 0.65 -2.88
CA LEU A 303 -10.40 -0.56 -2.76
C LEU A 303 -11.21 -1.81 -2.41
N ALA A 304 -12.12 -1.71 -1.43
CA ALA A 304 -12.95 -2.83 -1.02
C ALA A 304 -13.96 -3.29 -2.08
N ILE A 305 -14.49 -2.36 -2.90
CA ILE A 305 -15.34 -2.69 -4.06
C ILE A 305 -14.51 -3.42 -5.13
N MET A 306 -13.33 -2.90 -5.48
CA MET A 306 -12.45 -3.54 -6.46
C MET A 306 -11.98 -4.94 -6.02
N GLY A 307 -11.71 -5.13 -4.72
CA GLY A 307 -11.40 -6.45 -4.15
C GLY A 307 -12.54 -7.47 -4.31
N ARG A 308 -13.79 -6.99 -4.43
CA ARG A 308 -15.04 -7.76 -4.58
C ARG A 308 -15.54 -7.92 -6.02
N ALA A 309 -14.86 -7.32 -7.00
CA ALA A 309 -15.22 -7.40 -8.40
C ALA A 309 -15.09 -8.83 -8.96
N ASP A 310 -15.86 -9.15 -9.99
CA ASP A 310 -15.74 -10.43 -10.69
C ASP A 310 -14.43 -10.45 -11.51
N LEU A 311 -14.09 -9.32 -12.12
CA LEU A 311 -12.79 -9.05 -12.74
C LEU A 311 -12.27 -7.67 -12.33
N PHE A 312 -10.96 -7.57 -12.06
CA PHE A 312 -10.30 -6.30 -11.77
C PHE A 312 -9.31 -5.95 -12.88
N ILE A 313 -9.29 -4.71 -13.34
CA ILE A 313 -8.24 -4.16 -14.23
C ILE A 313 -7.52 -3.03 -13.48
N GLY A 314 -6.27 -3.28 -13.10
CA GLY A 314 -5.45 -2.34 -12.36
C GLY A 314 -4.48 -1.55 -13.23
N ASN A 315 -3.83 -0.58 -12.59
CA ASN A 315 -2.61 0.05 -13.08
C ASN A 315 -1.40 -0.68 -12.50
N CYS A 316 -0.53 -1.24 -13.34
CA CYS A 316 0.56 -2.10 -12.87
C CYS A 316 1.62 -1.35 -12.03
N VAL A 317 1.85 -0.06 -12.29
CA VAL A 317 2.84 0.74 -11.55
C VAL A 317 2.27 1.19 -10.19
N SER A 318 0.95 1.28 -10.06
CA SER A 318 0.30 1.79 -8.85
C SER A 318 0.32 0.82 -7.68
N THR A 319 0.91 1.28 -6.56
CA THR A 319 0.82 0.57 -5.27
C THR A 319 -0.61 0.53 -4.71
N PHE A 320 -1.50 1.41 -5.17
CA PHE A 320 -2.92 1.38 -4.84
C PHE A 320 -3.63 0.20 -5.52
N SER A 321 -3.39 -0.02 -6.82
CA SER A 321 -3.82 -1.26 -7.50
C SER A 321 -3.21 -2.51 -6.88
N HIS A 322 -1.98 -2.41 -6.37
CA HIS A 322 -1.29 -3.54 -5.77
C HIS A 322 -1.96 -4.03 -4.48
N ILE A 323 -2.64 -3.14 -3.72
CA ILE A 323 -3.49 -3.55 -2.60
C ILE A 323 -4.59 -4.50 -3.10
N VAL A 324 -5.31 -4.09 -4.15
CA VAL A 324 -6.40 -4.88 -4.74
C VAL A 324 -5.88 -6.20 -5.29
N LYS A 325 -4.78 -6.18 -6.05
CA LYS A 325 -4.18 -7.40 -6.61
C LYS A 325 -3.87 -8.42 -5.51
N ARG A 326 -3.18 -8.00 -4.45
CA ARG A 326 -2.83 -8.89 -3.33
C ARG A 326 -4.06 -9.35 -2.53
N GLU A 327 -5.07 -8.50 -2.34
CA GLU A 327 -6.31 -8.91 -1.68
C GLU A 327 -6.99 -10.03 -2.46
N ARG A 328 -7.12 -9.85 -3.79
CA ARG A 328 -7.71 -10.81 -4.73
C ARG A 328 -6.92 -12.11 -4.81
N ASP A 329 -5.59 -12.05 -4.70
CA ASP A 329 -4.73 -13.23 -4.74
C ASP A 329 -4.77 -14.06 -3.45
N HIS A 330 -4.90 -13.42 -2.29
CA HIS A 330 -4.54 -14.06 -1.01
C HIS A 330 -5.64 -14.14 0.05
N THR A 331 -6.73 -13.37 -0.07
CA THR A 331 -7.78 -13.33 0.98
C THR A 331 -8.73 -14.52 0.92
N GLY A 332 -8.95 -15.07 -0.28
CA GLY A 332 -9.76 -16.26 -0.53
C GLY A 332 -8.94 -17.55 -0.54
N GLN A 333 -9.61 -18.69 -0.68
CA GLN A 333 -8.96 -19.98 -0.93
C GLN A 333 -8.37 -20.06 -2.34
N THR A 334 -9.05 -19.44 -3.30
CA THR A 334 -8.62 -19.34 -4.70
C THR A 334 -8.41 -17.86 -5.08
N PRO A 335 -7.36 -17.54 -5.87
CA PRO A 335 -7.16 -16.20 -6.40
C PRO A 335 -8.34 -15.75 -7.28
N ARG A 336 -8.74 -14.48 -7.15
CA ARG A 336 -9.74 -13.87 -8.03
C ARG A 336 -9.08 -13.25 -9.28
N PRO A 337 -9.71 -13.33 -10.47
CA PRO A 337 -9.11 -12.86 -11.72
C PRO A 337 -8.72 -11.38 -11.67
N SER A 338 -7.51 -11.04 -12.12
CA SER A 338 -7.04 -9.66 -12.21
C SER A 338 -6.24 -9.48 -13.50
N ALA A 339 -6.37 -8.33 -14.14
CA ALA A 339 -5.62 -7.89 -15.30
C ALA A 339 -5.03 -6.50 -15.03
N PHE A 340 -4.17 -6.04 -15.93
CA PHE A 340 -3.60 -4.70 -15.86
C PHE A 340 -3.64 -4.04 -17.24
N PHE A 341 -3.87 -2.73 -17.28
CA PHE A 341 -3.84 -2.00 -18.53
C PHE A 341 -2.46 -2.11 -19.21
N GLY A 342 -2.47 -2.34 -20.51
CA GLY A 342 -1.25 -2.44 -21.33
C GLY A 342 -0.47 -3.75 -21.12
N VAL A 343 -0.98 -4.68 -20.32
CA VAL A 343 -0.38 -6.01 -20.12
C VAL A 343 -1.19 -7.02 -20.91
N HIS A 344 -0.63 -7.43 -22.04
CA HIS A 344 -1.22 -8.48 -22.86
C HIS A 344 -0.68 -9.84 -22.41
N ALA A 345 -1.56 -10.84 -22.32
CA ALA A 345 -1.10 -12.22 -22.13
C ALA A 345 -0.18 -12.57 -23.31
N ALA A 346 1.01 -13.12 -23.03
CA ALA A 346 1.84 -13.69 -24.08
C ALA A 346 0.97 -14.69 -24.85
N LYS A 347 0.74 -14.43 -26.15
CA LYS A 347 0.19 -15.46 -27.03
C LYS A 347 1.10 -16.67 -26.84
N ARG A 348 0.58 -17.77 -26.30
CA ARG A 348 1.27 -19.05 -26.41
C ARG A 348 1.43 -19.23 -27.91
N ASN A 349 2.66 -19.10 -28.41
CA ASN A 349 3.01 -19.60 -29.73
C ASN A 349 2.76 -21.11 -29.64
N ILE A 350 1.57 -21.53 -30.03
CA ILE A 350 1.36 -22.89 -30.47
C ILE A 350 2.04 -22.90 -31.83
N GLU A 351 3.33 -23.24 -31.83
CA GLU A 351 3.98 -23.69 -33.05
C GLU A 351 3.14 -24.89 -33.54
N LEU A 352 2.47 -24.69 -34.67
CA LEU A 352 1.81 -25.75 -35.43
C LEU A 352 2.83 -26.44 -36.32
#